data_AF-A0A1V5PXP2-F1
#
_entry.id   AF-A0A1V5PXP2-F1
#
_cell.length_a   1.000
_cell.length_b   1.000
_cell.length_c   1.000
_cell.angle_alpha   90.00
_cell.angle_beta   90.00
_cell.angle_gamma   90.00
#
_symmetry.space_group_name_H-M   'P 1'
#
loop_
_entity.id
_entity.type
_entity.pdbx_description
1 polymer ?
#
loop_
_entity_poly.entity_id
_entity_poly.type
_entity_poly.pdbx_seq_one_letter_code
_entity_poly.pdbx_strand_id
1 'polypeptide(L)'
;METVTLTKKEYDRLLKKALSYDYLRGLMAEDVFASPPVKNVEKVVKEFAATGRYNQKFLKSLEKGLKRSNYFDNENPTASSRS
;
A
#
# COMPACT_ATOMS: atom_id res chain seq x y z
N MET A 1 -21.12 29.38 23.14
CA MET A 1 -20.95 29.26 21.67
C MET A 1 -20.42 30.59 21.19
N GLU A 2 -19.18 30.63 20.72
CA GLU A 2 -18.63 31.84 20.12
C GLU A 2 -19.01 31.87 18.64
N THR A 3 -19.62 32.97 18.22
CA THR A 3 -20.03 33.17 16.83
C THR A 3 -18.82 33.67 16.05
N VAL A 4 -18.23 32.81 15.22
CA VAL A 4 -17.12 33.18 14.34
C VAL A 4 -17.68 33.65 13.00
N THR A 5 -17.49 34.93 12.68
CA THR A 5 -17.83 35.51 11.38
C THR A 5 -16.65 35.40 10.42
N LEU A 6 -16.88 34.79 9.26
CA LEU A 6 -15.89 34.59 8.21
C LEU A 6 -16.40 35.19 6.89
N THR A 7 -15.47 35.64 6.05
CA THR A 7 -15.83 35.98 4.67
C THR A 7 -16.12 34.70 3.88
N LYS A 8 -17.01 34.77 2.88
CA LYS A 8 -17.34 33.62 2.02
C LYS A 8 -16.09 33.01 1.37
N LYS A 9 -15.15 33.85 0.95
CA LYS A 9 -13.89 33.43 0.33
C LYS A 9 -13.01 32.61 1.28
N GLU A 10 -12.95 33.00 2.55
CA GLU A 10 -12.20 32.26 3.57
C GLU A 10 -12.88 30.94 3.91
N TYR A 11 -14.20 30.95 4.01
CA TYR A 11 -15.00 29.73 4.19
C TYR A 11 -14.74 28.73 3.06
N ASP A 12 -14.85 29.14 1.80
CA ASP A 12 -14.63 28.27 0.64
C ASP A 12 -13.19 27.71 0.62
N ARG A 13 -12.20 28.52 0.99
CA ARG A 13 -10.80 28.09 1.11
C ARG A 13 -10.62 27.03 2.20
N LEU A 14 -11.24 27.21 3.36
CA LEU A 14 -11.18 26.28 4.48
C LEU A 14 -11.89 24.97 4.14
N LEU A 15 -13.07 25.05 3.54
CA LEU A 15 -13.84 23.90 3.09
C LEU A 15 -13.03 23.05 2.10
N LYS A 16 -12.42 23.68 1.10
CA LYS A 16 -11.58 22.97 0.12
C LYS A 16 -10.40 22.26 0.78
N LYS A 17 -9.76 22.89 1.78
CA LYS A 17 -8.67 22.27 2.54
C LYS A 17 -9.14 21.08 3.36
N ALA A 18 -10.27 21.21 4.05
CA ALA A 18 -10.84 20.13 4.85
C ALA A 18 -11.17 18.90 3.97
N LEU A 19 -11.87 19.11 2.86
CA LEU A 19 -12.20 18.04 1.91
C LEU A 19 -10.95 17.36 1.32
N SER A 20 -9.93 18.15 0.98
CA SER A 20 -8.67 17.61 0.45
C SER A 20 -7.92 16.78 1.50
N TYR A 21 -7.95 17.22 2.76
CA TYR A 21 -7.37 16.50 3.88
C TYR A 21 -8.11 15.19 4.15
N ASP A 22 -9.44 15.20 4.19
CA ASP A 22 -10.25 14.00 4.41
C ASP A 22 -10.05 12.96 3.30
N TYR A 23 -9.96 13.43 2.04
CA TYR A 23 -9.62 12.56 0.91
C TYR A 23 -8.25 11.89 1.06
N LEU A 24 -7.21 12.68 1.37
CA LEU A 24 -5.87 12.13 1.61
C LEU A 24 -5.84 11.19 2.82
N ARG A 25 -6.57 11.53 3.89
CA ARG A 25 -6.69 10.70 5.08
C ARG A 25 -7.35 9.36 4.76
N GLY A 26 -8.39 9.33 3.92
CA GLY A 26 -9.01 8.09 3.44
C GLY A 26 -8.03 7.21 2.68
N LEU A 27 -7.30 7.79 1.72
CA LEU A 27 -6.27 7.07 0.96
C LEU A 27 -5.13 6.53 1.84
N MET A 28 -4.79 7.22 2.92
CA MET A 28 -3.72 6.83 3.86
C MET A 28 -4.22 5.86 4.95
N ALA A 29 -5.52 5.85 5.23
CA ALA A 29 -6.16 4.92 6.16
C ALA A 29 -6.40 3.55 5.52
N GLU A 30 -6.53 3.51 4.19
CA GLU A 30 -6.31 2.28 3.46
C GLU A 30 -4.85 1.86 3.63
N ASP A 31 -4.62 0.56 3.82
CA ASP A 31 -3.32 -0.10 4.06
C ASP A 31 -2.37 -0.02 2.83
N VAL A 32 -2.38 1.09 2.10
CA VAL A 32 -1.58 1.34 0.88
C VAL A 32 -0.08 1.29 1.16
N PHE A 33 0.33 1.56 2.40
CA PHE A 33 1.71 1.41 2.86
C PHE A 33 1.91 0.18 3.76
N ALA A 34 0.87 -0.61 4.00
CA ALA A 34 1.07 -1.87 4.68
C ALA A 34 1.92 -2.76 3.79
N SER A 35 3.02 -3.20 4.38
CA SER A 35 3.83 -4.29 3.88
C SER A 35 2.91 -5.42 3.38
N PRO A 36 2.98 -5.83 2.09
CA PRO A 36 2.07 -6.81 1.57
C PRO A 36 2.10 -8.06 2.46
N PRO A 37 0.93 -8.59 2.86
CA PRO A 37 0.86 -9.69 3.81
C PRO A 37 1.50 -10.98 3.26
N VAL A 38 1.68 -11.04 1.94
CA VAL A 38 2.29 -12.16 1.23
C VAL A 38 3.81 -12.00 1.19
N LYS A 39 4.51 -12.65 2.14
CA LYS A 39 5.97 -12.83 2.12
C LYS A 39 6.39 -14.06 1.31
N ASN A 40 5.73 -14.33 0.19
CA ASN A 40 6.05 -15.48 -0.66
C ASN A 40 6.42 -14.99 -2.06
N VAL A 41 7.72 -15.06 -2.37
CA VAL A 41 8.28 -14.63 -3.66
C VAL A 41 7.62 -15.34 -4.83
N GLU A 42 7.41 -16.65 -4.74
CA GLU A 42 6.80 -17.45 -5.81
C GLU A 42 5.36 -17.01 -6.07
N LYS A 43 4.59 -16.76 -5.01
CA LYS A 43 3.20 -16.28 -5.13
C LYS A 43 3.15 -14.91 -5.80
N VAL A 44 4.03 -13.99 -5.42
CA VAL A 44 4.13 -12.66 -6.04
C VAL A 44 4.48 -12.78 -7.52
N VAL A 45 5.50 -13.56 -7.87
CA VAL A 45 5.91 -13.74 -9.28
C VAL A 45 4.79 -14.40 -10.09
N LYS A 46 4.07 -15.37 -9.51
CA LYS A 46 2.93 -16.04 -10.14
C LYS A 46 1.76 -15.09 -10.40
N GLU A 47 1.42 -14.23 -9.45
CA GLU A 47 0.36 -13.22 -9.62
C GLU A 47 0.73 -12.21 -10.70
N PHE A 48 1.97 -11.72 -10.72
CA PHE A 48 2.45 -10.84 -11.79
C PHE A 48 2.43 -11.52 -13.16
N ALA A 49 2.82 -12.79 -13.24
CA ALA A 49 2.75 -13.57 -14.47
C ALA A 49 1.30 -13.77 -14.94
N ALA A 50 0.36 -14.01 -14.00
CA ALA A 50 -1.06 -14.18 -14.29
C ALA A 50 -1.72 -12.94 -14.88
N THR A 51 -1.19 -11.74 -14.64
CA THR A 51 -1.69 -10.52 -15.28
C THR A 51 -1.48 -10.49 -16.79
N GLY A 52 -0.53 -11.27 -17.33
CA GLY A 52 -0.16 -11.24 -18.75
C GLY A 52 0.47 -9.93 -19.24
N ARG A 53 0.71 -8.96 -18.34
CA ARG A 53 1.22 -7.62 -18.68
C ARG A 53 2.74 -7.53 -18.76
N TYR A 54 3.45 -8.52 -18.22
CA TYR A 54 4.89 -8.47 -18.04
C TYR A 54 5.60 -9.58 -18.82
N ASN A 55 6.75 -9.24 -19.40
CA ASN A 55 7.57 -10.20 -20.13
C ASN A 55 8.40 -11.10 -19.20
N GLN A 56 8.88 -12.22 -19.73
CA GLN A 56 9.66 -13.21 -18.97
C GLN A 56 10.97 -12.65 -18.38
N LYS A 57 11.61 -11.69 -19.06
CA LYS A 57 12.84 -11.07 -18.55
C LYS A 57 12.56 -10.25 -17.29
N PHE A 58 11.48 -9.49 -17.29
CA PHE A 58 11.02 -8.72 -16.15
C PHE A 58 10.70 -9.64 -14.96
N LEU A 59 9.89 -10.69 -15.17
CA LEU A 59 9.52 -11.63 -14.11
C LEU A 59 10.75 -12.27 -13.43
N LYS A 60 11.76 -12.66 -14.22
CA LYS A 60 13.03 -13.19 -13.69
C LYS A 60 13.83 -12.14 -12.90
N SER A 61 13.87 -10.90 -13.38
CA SER A 61 14.54 -9.82 -12.65
C SER A 61 13.83 -9.47 -11.34
N LEU A 62 12.51 -9.53 -11.33
CA LEU A 62 11.67 -9.31 -10.15
C LEU A 62 11.93 -10.39 -9.11
N GLU A 63 11.85 -11.66 -9.49
CA GLU A 63 12.15 -12.80 -8.61
C GLU A 63 13.53 -12.67 -7.96
N LYS A 64 14.56 -12.33 -8.76
CA LYS A 64 15.93 -12.14 -8.27
C LYS A 64 16.04 -10.97 -7.30
N GLY A 65 15.33 -9.87 -7.56
CA GLY A 65 15.29 -8.71 -6.66
C GLY A 65 14.62 -9.02 -5.33
N LEU A 66 13.49 -9.72 -5.36
CA LEU A 66 12.75 -10.13 -4.17
C LEU A 66 13.56 -11.10 -3.30
N LYS A 67 14.24 -12.08 -3.90
CA LYS A 67 15.14 -13.03 -3.21
C LYS A 67 16.37 -12.38 -2.57
N ARG A 68 16.75 -11.18 -2.98
CA ARG A 68 17.89 -10.43 -2.43
C ARG A 68 17.50 -9.49 -1.29
N SER A 69 16.20 -9.32 -1.06
CA SER A 69 15.70 -8.42 -0.05
C SER A 69 15.60 -9.15 1.29
N ASN A 70 16.22 -8.59 2.32
CA ASN A 70 16.11 -9.05 3.71
C ASN A 70 14.66 -9.07 4.25
N TYR A 71 13.72 -8.48 3.52
CA TYR A 71 12.29 -8.49 3.86
C TYR A 71 11.61 -9.84 3.58
N PHE A 72 12.07 -10.57 2.55
CA PHE A 72 11.52 -11.88 2.17
C PHE A 72 12.30 -13.06 2.79
N ASP A 73 13.28 -12.78 3.65
CA ASP A 73 14.18 -13.76 4.29
C ASP A 73 13.55 -14.57 5.44
N ASN A 74 12.23 -14.65 5.56
CA ASN A 74 11.59 -15.39 6.66
C ASN A 74 10.74 -16.56 6.16
N GLU A 75 11.12 -17.72 6.69
CA GLU A 75 10.54 -19.04 6.49
C GLU A 75 9.00 -19.10 6.58
N ASN A 76 8.45 -20.11 5.91
CA ASN A 76 7.07 -20.58 5.98
C ASN A 76 6.32 -20.21 7.29
N PRO A 77 5.29 -19.36 7.26
CA PRO A 77 4.44 -19.12 8.43
C PRO A 77 3.48 -20.30 8.75
N THR A 78 3.72 -21.51 8.23
CA THR A 78 2.85 -22.69 8.47
C THR A 78 3.33 -23.62 9.59
N ALA A 79 4.34 -23.24 10.38
CA ALA A 79 4.79 -24.02 11.54
C ALA A 79 4.86 -23.20 12.83
N SER A 80 3.76 -22.56 13.22
CA SER A 80 3.56 -22.18 14.63
C SER A 80 2.14 -22.54 15.04
N SER A 81 1.91 -23.86 15.09
CA SER A 81 0.87 -24.44 15.93
C SER A 81 1.58 -25.37 16.91
N ARG A 82 1.24 -25.23 18.20
CA ARG A 82 1.71 -25.98 19.38
C ARG A 82 2.93 -25.39 20.09
N SER A 83 2.65 -24.64 21.15
CA SER A 83 3.18 -24.86 22.51
C SER A 83 2.26 -24.16 23.49
#